data_AF-A0A3G2I8E7-F1
#
_entry.id   AF-A0A3G2I8E7-F1
#
_cell.length_a   1.000
_cell.length_b   1.000
_cell.length_c   1.000
_cell.angle_alpha   90.00
_cell.angle_beta   90.00
_cell.angle_gamma   90.00
#
_symmetry.space_group_name_H-M   'P 1'
#
loop_
_entity.id
_entity.type
_entity.pdbx_description
1 polymer ?
#
loop_
_entity_poly.entity_id
_entity_poly.type
_entity_poly.pdbx_seq_one_letter_code
_entity_poly.pdbx_strand_id
1 'polypeptide(L)'
;MLKPVCIFTALCLPMTAGAIELTAADSAASQKIQYMQQRAGTDHSRMAAYIQADQVFTQWCGKPATVRDLKRITAQEGFTDLYSRLSEGKALGMTQTKALLINNNPNFCKEKK
;
A
#
# COMPACT_ATOMS: atom_id res chain seq x y z
N MET A 1 15.78 46.96 49.11
CA MET A 1 15.06 46.77 47.83
C MET A 1 14.65 45.30 47.73
N LEU A 2 13.36 45.02 47.91
CA LEU A 2 12.78 43.67 47.95
C LEU A 2 12.50 43.22 46.51
N LYS A 3 13.04 42.07 46.07
CA LYS A 3 12.75 41.49 44.74
C LYS A 3 11.54 40.55 44.84
N PRO A 4 10.59 40.60 43.90
CA PRO A 4 9.40 39.76 43.93
C PRO A 4 9.74 38.34 43.48
N VAL A 5 9.31 37.36 44.27
CA VAL A 5 9.09 35.98 43.86
C VAL A 5 7.61 35.87 43.50
N CYS A 6 7.27 35.33 42.32
CA CYS A 6 6.01 34.63 42.07
C CYS A 6 6.09 33.92 40.70
N ILE A 7 6.42 32.63 40.73
CA ILE A 7 5.50 31.49 40.49
C ILE A 7 5.18 31.30 39.00
N PHE A 8 6.01 30.47 38.35
CA PHE A 8 5.65 29.77 37.12
C PHE A 8 4.81 28.55 37.50
N THR A 9 3.48 28.67 37.48
CA THR A 9 2.60 27.50 37.43
C THR A 9 2.58 26.95 36.00
N ALA A 10 3.50 26.04 35.71
CA ALA A 10 3.43 25.21 34.52
C ALA A 10 2.20 24.29 34.65
N LEU A 11 1.15 24.60 33.89
CA LEU A 11 -0.01 23.73 33.73
C LEU A 11 0.42 22.51 32.90
N CYS A 12 0.92 21.47 33.56
CA CYS A 12 1.12 20.17 32.95
C CYS A 12 -0.25 19.50 32.77
N LEU A 13 -0.94 19.82 31.67
CA LEU A 13 -2.06 19.00 31.22
C LEU A 13 -1.50 17.60 30.90
N PRO A 14 -2.05 16.51 31.46
CA PRO A 14 -1.68 15.18 31.03
C PRO A 14 -2.13 15.05 29.57
N MET A 15 -1.18 15.01 28.64
CA MET A 15 -1.44 14.55 27.29
C MET A 15 -1.85 13.07 27.43
N THR A 16 -3.15 12.81 27.45
CA THR A 16 -3.66 11.44 27.34
C THR A 16 -3.33 10.97 25.93
N ALA A 17 -2.20 10.29 25.78
CA ALA A 17 -1.88 9.54 24.57
C ALA A 17 -2.92 8.41 24.45
N GLY A 18 -3.99 8.67 23.68
CA GLY A 18 -4.93 7.64 23.29
C GLY A 18 -4.23 6.65 22.37
N ALA A 19 -4.07 5.40 22.81
CA ALA A 19 -3.66 4.34 21.93
C ALA A 19 -4.79 4.08 20.92
N ILE A 20 -4.49 4.19 19.62
CA ILE A 20 -5.42 3.79 18.58
C ILE A 20 -5.34 2.26 18.48
N GLU A 21 -6.43 1.57 18.82
CA GLU A 21 -6.54 0.13 18.57
C GLU A 21 -6.68 -0.10 17.07
N LEU A 22 -5.73 -0.82 16.48
CA LEU A 22 -5.81 -1.23 15.09
C LEU A 22 -6.81 -2.37 14.97
N THR A 23 -7.78 -2.24 14.05
CA THR A 23 -8.66 -3.35 13.72
C THR A 23 -7.89 -4.44 12.97
N ALA A 24 -8.46 -5.65 12.88
CA ALA A 24 -7.89 -6.71 12.05
C ALA A 24 -7.73 -6.29 10.58
N ALA A 25 -8.64 -5.46 10.06
CA ALA A 25 -8.57 -4.91 8.71
C ALA A 25 -7.40 -3.94 8.55
N ASP A 26 -7.17 -3.06 9.54
CA ASP A 26 -6.05 -2.10 9.52
C ASP A 26 -4.71 -2.83 9.58
N SER A 27 -4.61 -3.87 10.40
CA SER A 27 -3.42 -4.72 10.48
C SER A 27 -3.13 -5.41 9.14
N ALA A 28 -4.15 -5.98 8.48
CA ALA A 28 -3.99 -6.61 7.17
C ALA A 28 -3.58 -5.60 6.08
N ALA A 29 -4.16 -4.40 6.08
CA ALA A 29 -3.78 -3.34 5.16
C ALA A 29 -2.34 -2.87 5.39
N SER A 30 -1.93 -2.70 6.66
CA SER A 30 -0.57 -2.35 7.05
C SER A 30 0.45 -3.39 6.58
N GLN A 31 0.18 -4.68 6.81
CA GLN A 31 1.04 -5.78 6.33
C GLN A 31 1.19 -5.78 4.81
N LYS A 32 0.10 -5.48 4.08
CA LYS A 32 0.13 -5.35 2.61
C LYS A 32 1.02 -4.20 2.16
N ILE A 33 0.89 -3.03 2.79
CA ILE A 33 1.72 -1.85 2.51
C ILE A 33 3.19 -2.14 2.79
N GLN A 34 3.50 -2.73 3.95
CA GLN A 34 4.86 -3.13 4.31
C GLN A 34 5.44 -4.13 3.31
N TYR A 35 4.66 -5.12 2.87
CA TYR A 35 5.08 -6.06 1.83
C TYR A 35 5.43 -5.34 0.52
N MET A 36 4.58 -4.42 0.05
CA MET A 36 4.84 -3.65 -1.17
C MET A 36 6.11 -2.79 -1.03
N GLN A 37 6.29 -2.12 0.10
CA GLN A 37 7.48 -1.32 0.41
C GLN A 37 8.76 -2.16 0.44
N GLN A 38 8.74 -3.30 1.12
CA GLN A 38 9.90 -4.19 1.20
C GLN A 38 10.30 -4.75 -0.17
N ARG A 39 9.32 -5.05 -1.05
CA ARG A 39 9.59 -5.59 -2.38
C ARG A 39 10.01 -4.53 -3.39
N ALA A 40 9.52 -3.31 -3.24
CA ALA A 40 9.93 -2.17 -4.04
C ALA A 40 11.31 -1.65 -3.64
N GLY A 41 11.63 -1.66 -2.34
CA GLY A 41 12.80 -0.97 -1.83
C GLY A 41 12.70 0.53 -2.13
N THR A 42 13.74 1.09 -2.74
CA THR A 42 13.79 2.49 -3.17
C THR A 42 13.33 2.69 -4.62
N ASP A 43 12.89 1.63 -5.31
CA ASP A 43 12.42 1.70 -6.70
C ASP A 43 10.96 2.19 -6.74
N HIS A 44 10.79 3.46 -7.05
CA HIS A 44 9.48 4.11 -7.13
C HIS A 44 8.61 3.56 -8.27
N SER A 45 9.21 3.13 -9.39
CA SER A 45 8.47 2.52 -10.50
C SER A 45 7.95 1.13 -10.12
N ARG A 46 8.75 0.36 -9.36
CA ARG A 46 8.30 -0.91 -8.79
C ARG A 46 7.19 -0.72 -7.77
N MET A 47 7.31 0.30 -6.90
CA MET A 47 6.24 0.66 -5.96
C MET A 47 4.95 1.03 -6.71
N ALA A 48 5.05 1.85 -7.76
CA ALA A 48 3.91 2.22 -8.58
C ALA A 48 3.27 0.99 -9.25
N ALA A 49 4.06 0.04 -9.74
CA ALA A 49 3.55 -1.22 -10.28
C ALA A 49 2.76 -2.03 -9.22
N TYR A 50 3.29 -2.14 -7.99
CA TYR A 50 2.59 -2.80 -6.88
C TYR A 50 1.25 -2.11 -6.54
N ILE A 51 1.25 -0.78 -6.44
CA ILE A 51 0.03 0.00 -6.16
C ILE A 51 -1.00 -0.20 -7.27
N GLN A 52 -0.58 -0.11 -8.53
CA GLN A 52 -1.50 -0.31 -9.65
C GLN A 52 -2.04 -1.75 -9.70
N ALA A 53 -1.22 -2.75 -9.36
CA ALA A 53 -1.68 -4.13 -9.24
C ALA A 53 -2.73 -4.33 -8.14
N ASP A 54 -2.50 -3.74 -6.96
CA ASP A 54 -3.46 -3.75 -5.85
C ASP A 54 -4.79 -3.07 -6.24
N GLN A 55 -4.71 -1.93 -6.93
CA GLN A 55 -5.87 -1.19 -7.42
C GLN A 55 -6.65 -1.97 -8.47
N VAL A 56 -5.97 -2.56 -9.48
CA VAL A 56 -6.63 -3.39 -10.49
C VAL A 56 -7.35 -4.56 -9.83
N PHE A 57 -6.69 -5.24 -8.89
CA PHE A 57 -7.32 -6.34 -8.17
C PHE A 57 -8.55 -5.89 -7.40
N THR A 58 -8.44 -4.80 -6.62
CA THR A 58 -9.56 -4.30 -5.82
C THR A 58 -10.74 -3.88 -6.69
N GLN A 59 -10.49 -3.16 -7.78
CA GLN A 59 -11.52 -2.68 -8.69
C GLN A 59 -12.19 -3.83 -9.45
N TRP A 60 -11.43 -4.82 -9.90
CA TRP A 60 -11.96 -5.86 -10.79
C TRP A 60 -12.50 -7.09 -10.05
N CYS A 61 -11.94 -7.40 -8.88
CA CYS A 61 -12.36 -8.54 -8.06
C CYS A 61 -13.32 -8.15 -6.93
N GLY A 62 -13.59 -6.86 -6.74
CA GLY A 62 -14.57 -6.37 -5.76
C GLY A 62 -14.17 -6.58 -4.30
N LYS A 63 -12.90 -6.90 -4.03
CA LYS A 63 -12.35 -7.12 -2.69
C LYS A 63 -10.90 -6.65 -2.60
N PRO A 64 -10.43 -6.19 -1.43
CA PRO A 64 -9.03 -5.83 -1.24
C PRO A 64 -8.10 -7.00 -1.56
N ALA A 65 -6.98 -6.73 -2.24
CA ALA A 65 -5.96 -7.77 -2.46
C ALA A 65 -5.30 -8.16 -1.14
N THR A 66 -5.02 -9.45 -0.97
CA THR A 66 -4.16 -9.92 0.12
C THR A 66 -2.69 -9.90 -0.30
N VAL A 67 -1.76 -10.05 0.65
CA VAL A 67 -0.33 -10.28 0.32
C VAL A 67 -0.15 -11.50 -0.58
N ARG A 68 -0.97 -12.55 -0.40
CA ARG A 68 -0.94 -13.75 -1.25
C ARG A 68 -1.35 -13.43 -2.69
N ASP A 69 -2.39 -12.61 -2.87
CA ASP A 69 -2.81 -12.15 -4.20
C ASP A 69 -1.72 -11.35 -4.88
N LEU A 70 -1.10 -10.39 -4.18
CA LEU A 70 -0.01 -9.61 -4.74
C LEU A 70 1.19 -10.49 -5.11
N LYS A 71 1.58 -11.45 -4.28
CA LYS A 71 2.63 -12.44 -4.65
C LYS A 71 2.31 -13.18 -5.94
N ARG A 72 1.07 -13.63 -6.11
CA ARG A 72 0.61 -14.34 -7.32
C ARG A 72 0.56 -13.43 -8.55
N ILE A 73 0.09 -12.19 -8.39
CA ILE A 73 -0.01 -11.22 -9.50
C ILE A 73 1.38 -10.80 -9.95
N THR A 74 2.27 -10.51 -9.00
CA THR A 74 3.63 -10.02 -9.29
C THR A 74 4.56 -11.06 -9.88
N ALA A 75 4.22 -12.35 -9.77
CA ALA A 75 4.94 -13.44 -10.44
C ALA A 75 4.53 -13.62 -11.93
N GLN A 76 3.52 -12.88 -12.41
CA GLN A 76 3.06 -12.98 -13.80
C GLN A 76 3.85 -12.04 -14.71
N GLU A 77 3.99 -12.43 -15.97
CA GLU A 77 4.65 -11.63 -17.03
C GLU A 77 4.04 -10.22 -17.13
N GLY A 78 2.70 -10.10 -17.06
CA GLY A 78 2.02 -8.82 -17.11
C GLY A 78 2.45 -7.81 -16.04
N PHE A 79 2.89 -8.27 -14.87
CA PHE A 79 3.46 -7.39 -13.85
C PHE A 79 4.87 -6.93 -14.23
N THR A 80 5.67 -7.81 -14.84
CA THR A 80 7.00 -7.47 -15.35
C THR A 80 6.91 -6.41 -16.45
N ASP A 81 5.94 -6.57 -17.36
CA ASP A 81 5.67 -5.59 -18.42
C ASP A 81 5.19 -4.24 -17.87
N LEU A 82 4.28 -4.27 -16.89
CA LEU A 82 3.83 -3.07 -16.19
C LEU A 82 5.01 -2.32 -15.57
N TYR A 83 5.86 -3.04 -14.84
CA TYR A 83 7.05 -2.46 -14.22
C TYR A 83 8.02 -1.89 -15.24
N SER A 84 8.34 -2.61 -16.33
CA SER A 84 9.25 -2.12 -17.38
C SER A 84 8.76 -0.80 -17.96
N ARG A 85 7.47 -0.72 -18.31
CA ARG A 85 6.87 0.50 -18.87
C ARG A 85 6.94 1.68 -17.89
N LEU A 86 6.63 1.44 -16.61
CA LEU A 86 6.71 2.47 -15.58
C LEU A 86 8.16 2.92 -15.31
N SER A 87 9.12 2.00 -15.35
CA SER A 87 10.56 2.32 -15.22
C SER A 87 11.09 3.13 -16.41
N GLU A 88 10.50 2.96 -17.59
CA GLU A 88 10.75 3.80 -18.77
C GLU A 88 10.06 5.17 -18.71
N GLY A 89 9.36 5.50 -17.61
CA GLY A 89 8.62 6.74 -17.45
C GLY A 89 7.31 6.80 -18.24
N LYS A 90 6.82 5.68 -18.77
CA LYS A 90 5.52 5.64 -19.47
C LYS A 90 4.39 5.60 -18.44
N ALA A 91 3.64 6.69 -18.37
CA ALA A 91 2.40 6.73 -17.60
C ALA A 91 1.37 5.79 -18.25
N LEU A 92 0.78 4.90 -17.44
CA LEU A 92 -0.27 3.97 -17.88
C LEU A 92 -1.56 4.24 -17.11
N GLY A 93 -2.66 4.33 -17.84
CA GLY A 93 -3.99 4.42 -17.24
C GLY A 93 -4.49 3.05 -16.76
N MET A 94 -5.43 3.03 -15.81
CA MET A 94 -5.93 1.81 -15.18
C MET A 94 -6.50 0.78 -16.18
N THR A 95 -7.09 1.22 -17.29
CA THR A 95 -7.56 0.33 -18.36
C THR A 95 -6.40 -0.43 -19.03
N GLN A 96 -5.28 0.26 -19.28
CA GLN A 96 -4.08 -0.35 -19.87
C GLN A 96 -3.39 -1.27 -18.87
N THR A 97 -3.27 -0.84 -17.61
CA THR A 97 -2.75 -1.66 -16.52
C THR A 97 -3.57 -2.93 -16.33
N LYS A 98 -4.90 -2.83 -16.35
CA LYS A 98 -5.79 -3.99 -16.31
C LYS A 98 -5.53 -4.94 -17.48
N ALA A 99 -5.39 -4.43 -18.70
CA ALA A 99 -5.13 -5.26 -19.87
C ALA A 99 -3.82 -6.05 -19.71
N LEU A 100 -2.76 -5.42 -19.20
CA LEU A 100 -1.49 -6.07 -18.91
C LEU A 100 -1.60 -7.13 -17.81
N LEU A 101 -2.22 -6.79 -16.67
CA LEU A 101 -2.24 -7.65 -15.49
C LEU A 101 -3.24 -8.80 -15.59
N ILE A 102 -4.39 -8.56 -16.20
CA ILE A 102 -5.43 -9.59 -16.35
C ILE A 102 -5.13 -10.43 -17.58
N ASN A 103 -4.80 -9.84 -18.73
CA ASN A 103 -4.47 -10.54 -19.99
C ASN A 103 -5.34 -11.80 -20.25
N ASN A 104 -6.67 -11.65 -20.16
CA ASN A 104 -7.65 -12.74 -20.28
C ASN A 104 -7.50 -13.91 -19.28
N ASN A 105 -6.74 -13.76 -18.20
CA ASN A 105 -6.58 -14.75 -17.14
C ASN A 105 -7.89 -14.88 -16.34
N PRO A 106 -8.68 -15.96 -16.54
CA PRO A 106 -9.96 -16.14 -15.84
C PRO A 106 -9.76 -16.43 -14.35
N ASN A 107 -8.52 -16.69 -13.94
CA ASN A 107 -8.15 -16.98 -12.56
C ASN A 107 -7.53 -15.75 -11.88
N PHE A 108 -7.58 -14.56 -12.50
CA PHE A 108 -7.02 -13.35 -11.90
C PHE A 108 -7.62 -13.06 -10.52
N CYS A 109 -8.94 -13.25 -10.34
CA CYS A 109 -9.63 -13.08 -9.06
C CYS A 109 -9.77 -14.36 -8.24
N LYS A 110 -9.28 -15.51 -8.73
CA LYS A 110 -9.42 -16.79 -8.04
C LYS A 110 -8.18 -17.07 -7.21
N GLU A 111 -8.40 -17.37 -5.94
CA GLU A 111 -7.37 -17.97 -5.10
C GLU A 111 -7.13 -19.40 -5.59
N LYS A 112 -5.90 -19.71 -6.00
CA LYS A 112 -5.51 -21.11 -6.19
C LYS A 112 -5.43 -21.74 -4.80
N LYS A 113 -6.26 -22.76 -4.57
CA LYS A 113 -6.26 -23.56 -3.34
C LYS A 113 -4.94 -24.32 -3.21
#